data_AF-A0A8C2JGS9-F1
#
_entry.id   AF-A0A8C2JGS9-F1
#
_cell.length_a   1.000
_cell.length_b   1.000
_cell.length_c   1.000
_cell.angle_alpha   90.00
_cell.angle_beta   90.00
_cell.angle_gamma   90.00
#
_symmetry.space_group_name_H-M   'P 1'
#
loop_
_entity.id
_entity.type
_entity.pdbx_description
1 polymer ?
#
loop_
_entity_poly.entity_id
_entity_poly.type
_entity_poly.pdbx_seq_one_letter_code
_entity_poly.pdbx_strand_id
1 'polypeptide(L)' 'MCDVLLALQKGLTKALKKLDDYLNSPLPDEVDADSMEEERASSRKFLDGNELTLADCNLLPKLHIVK' A
#
# COMPACT_ATOMS: atom_id res chain seq x y z
N MET A 1 -21.70 -13.27 -18.78
CA MET A 1 -20.37 -12.82 -19.26
C MET A 1 -19.98 -11.47 -18.65
N CYS A 2 -20.89 -10.48 -18.57
CA CYS A 2 -20.61 -9.17 -17.98
C CYS A 2 -20.32 -9.20 -16.46
N ASP A 3 -20.98 -10.08 -15.70
CA ASP A 3 -20.83 -10.10 -14.23
C ASP A 3 -19.44 -10.55 -13.76
N VAL A 4 -18.79 -11.45 -14.51
CA VAL A 4 -17.44 -11.94 -14.20
C VAL A 4 -16.41 -10.83 -14.38
N LEU A 5 -16.52 -10.04 -15.45
CA LEU A 5 -15.63 -8.89 -15.68
C LEU A 5 -15.77 -7.85 -14.57
N LEU A 6 -17.00 -7.56 -14.15
CA LEU A 6 -17.27 -6.63 -13.05
C LEU A 6 -16.72 -7.15 -11.71
N ALA A 7 -16.82 -8.46 -11.46
CA ALA A 7 -16.26 -9.09 -10.26
C ALA A 7 -14.73 -8.99 -10.24
N LEU A 8 -14.06 -9.22 -11.38
CA LEU A 8 -12.62 -9.08 -11.52
C LEU A 8 -12.18 -7.63 -11.30
N GLN A 9 -12.86 -6.66 -11.92
CA GLN A 9 -12.59 -5.24 -11.74
C GLN A 9 -12.72 -4.84 -10.27
N LYS A 10 -13.83 -5.22 -9.61
CA LYS A 10 -14.04 -4.94 -8.18
C LYS A 10 -12.98 -5.59 -7.30
N GLY A 11 -12.57 -6.82 -7.63
CA GLY A 11 -11.49 -7.53 -6.93
C GLY A 11 -10.17 -6.79 -7.02
N LEU A 12 -9.80 -6.33 -8.22
CA LEU A 12 -8.60 -5.54 -8.45
C LEU A 12 -8.64 -4.21 -7.69
N THR A 13 -9.73 -3.45 -7.79
CA THR A 13 -9.88 -2.18 -7.06
C THR A 13 -9.78 -2.37 -5.55
N LYS A 14 -10.36 -3.46 -5.01
CA LYS A 14 -10.26 -3.78 -3.59
C LYS A 14 -8.83 -4.11 -3.16
N ALA A 15 -8.08 -4.82 -4.00
CA ALA A 15 -6.67 -5.12 -3.73
C ALA A 15 -5.80 -3.87 -3.77
N LEU A 16 -5.99 -2.99 -4.77
CA LEU A 16 -5.28 -1.71 -4.87
C LEU A 16 -5.60 -0.79 -3.69
N LYS A 17 -6.87 -0.72 -3.28
CA LYS A 17 -7.26 0.06 -2.10
C LYS A 17 -6.57 -0.43 -0.83
N LYS A 18 -6.50 -1.75 -0.60
CA LYS A 18 -5.78 -2.29 0.57
C LYS A 18 -4.29 -1.94 0.56
N LEU A 19 -3.68 -1.89 -0.61
CA LEU A 19 -2.28 -1.49 -0.76
C LEU A 19 -2.12 0.01 -0.48
N ASP A 20 -3.02 0.84 -1.00
CA ASP A 20 -3.05 2.28 -0.75
C ASP A 20 -3.23 2.58 0.75
N ASP A 21 -4.19 1.92 1.40
CA ASP A 21 -4.42 2.03 2.84
C ASP A 21 -3.14 1.66 3.61
N TYR A 22 -2.48 0.55 3.23
CA TYR A 22 -1.22 0.13 3.85
C TYR A 22 -0.09 1.15 3.69
N LEU A 23 0.10 1.70 2.49
CA LEU A 23 1.16 2.68 2.20
C LEU A 23 0.93 4.02 2.90
N ASN A 24 -0.31 4.41 3.14
CA ASN A 24 -0.65 5.65 3.83
C ASN A 24 -0.67 5.50 5.37
N SER A 25 -0.89 4.30 5.91
CA SER A 25 -0.80 4.05 7.34
C SER A 25 0.67 4.07 7.82
N PRO A 26 1.00 4.84 8.88
CA PRO A 26 2.34 4.87 9.43
C PRO A 26 2.76 3.49 9.99
N LEU A 27 4.04 3.15 9.83
CA LEU A 27 4.62 1.97 10.46
C LEU A 27 4.86 2.21 11.96
N PRO A 28 4.97 1.15 12.79
CA PRO A 28 5.23 1.31 14.22
C PRO A 28 6.46 2.17 14.53
N ASP A 29 7.51 2.06 13.70
CA ASP A 29 8.75 2.84 13.86
C ASP A 29 8.58 4.33 13.51
N GLU A 30 7.49 4.70 12.80
CA GLU A 30 7.14 6.08 12.48
C GLU A 30 6.24 6.72 13.56
N VAL A 31 5.66 5.93 14.47
CA VAL A 31 4.74 6.40 15.49
C VAL A 31 5.48 6.56 16.82
N ASP A 32 5.49 7.78 17.36
CA ASP A 32 5.94 8.04 18.71
C ASP A 32 4.79 7.79 19.70
N ALA A 33 4.89 6.70 20.46
CA ALA A 33 3.86 6.25 21.39
C ALA A 33 3.58 7.24 22.53
N ASP A 34 4.51 8.16 22.81
CA ASP A 34 4.38 9.18 23.85
C ASP A 34 3.88 10.53 23.29
N SER A 35 3.71 10.64 21.97
CA SER A 35 3.23 11.86 21.32
C SER A 35 1.71 11.97 21.39
N MET A 36 1.21 13.15 21.77
CA MET A 36 -0.23 13.48 21.71
C MET A 36 -0.68 13.92 20.30
N GLU A 37 0.20 13.87 19.31
CA GLU A 37 -0.16 14.23 17.94
C GLU A 37 -1.02 13.14 17.27
N GLU A 38 -1.95 13.59 16.43
CA GLU A 38 -2.77 12.69 15.61
C GLU A 38 -1.90 11.90 14.63
N GLU A 39 -2.22 10.62 14.41
CA GLU A 39 -1.46 9.76 13.48
C GLU A 39 -1.38 10.43 12.09
N ARG A 40 -0.16 10.80 11.71
CA ARG A 40 0.11 11.40 10.40
C ARG A 40 0.17 10.31 9.34
N ALA A 41 -0.16 10.68 8.11
CA ALA A 41 0.10 9.81 6.96
C ALA A 41 1.58 9.42 6.94
N SER A 42 1.86 8.16 6.58
CA SER A 42 3.22 7.64 6.49
C SER A 42 4.08 8.48 5.55
N SER A 43 5.35 8.64 5.91
CA SER A 43 6.34 9.40 5.13
C SER A 43 7.35 8.51 4.40
N ARG A 44 7.23 7.18 4.59
CA ARG A 44 8.16 6.20 4.03
C ARG A 44 8.12 6.17 2.51
N LYS A 45 9.26 5.88 1.90
CA LYS A 45 9.41 5.86 0.43
C LYS A 45 8.99 4.55 -0.23
N PHE A 46 9.07 3.44 0.52
CA PHE A 46 8.89 2.07 0.04
C PHE A 46 8.04 1.26 1.01
N LEU A 47 7.73 -0.01 0.66
CA LEU A 47 6.76 -0.82 1.41
C LEU A 47 7.06 -0.90 2.91
N ASP A 48 8.32 -1.15 3.25
CA ASP A 48 8.76 -1.42 4.63
C ASP A 48 9.62 -0.29 5.22
N GLY A 49 9.74 0.86 4.54
CA GLY A 49 10.57 1.96 5.03
C GLY A 49 11.17 2.83 3.93
N ASN A 50 12.36 3.38 4.18
CA ASN A 50 13.02 4.30 3.27
C ASN A 50 14.05 3.65 2.33
N GLU A 51 14.29 2.35 2.49
CA GLU A 51 15.18 1.55 1.65
C GLU A 51 14.41 0.52 0.85
N LEU A 52 14.92 0.18 -0.34
CA LEU A 52 14.35 -0.87 -1.19
C LEU A 52 14.60 -2.24 -0.57
N THR A 53 13.54 -3.04 -0.43
CA THR A 53 13.61 -4.42 0.06
C THR A 53 13.20 -5.42 -1.03
N LEU A 54 13.28 -6.71 -0.70
CA LEU A 54 12.77 -7.78 -1.59
C LEU A 54 11.26 -7.67 -1.83
N ALA A 55 10.50 -7.08 -0.91
CA ALA A 55 9.08 -6.86 -1.08
C ALA A 55 8.81 -5.92 -2.26
N ASP A 56 9.58 -4.84 -2.36
CA ASP A 56 9.47 -3.86 -3.45
C ASP A 56 9.85 -4.49 -4.79
N CYS A 57 10.96 -5.24 -4.84
CA CYS A 57 11.39 -5.94 -6.05
C CYS A 57 10.34 -6.92 -6.58
N ASN A 58 9.52 -7.51 -5.71
CA ASN A 58 8.44 -8.42 -6.11
C ASN A 58 7.16 -7.69 -6.54
N LEU A 59 6.88 -6.51 -5.99
CA LEU A 59 5.61 -5.81 -6.20
C LEU A 59 5.70 -4.69 -7.25
N LEU A 60 6.75 -3.88 -7.24
CA LEU A 60 6.91 -2.74 -8.15
C LEU A 60 6.85 -3.15 -9.63
N PRO A 61 7.49 -4.26 -10.08
CA PRO A 61 7.35 -4.69 -11.47
C PRO A 61 5.91 -5.06 -11.84
N LYS A 62 5.13 -5.60 -10.89
CA LYS A 62 3.73 -5.98 -11.11
C LYS A 62 2.83 -4.75 -11.19
N LEU A 63 3.03 -3.78 -10.31
CA LEU A 63 2.28 -2.53 -10.33
C LEU A 63 2.58 -1.69 -11.56
N HIS A 64 3.82 -1.67 -12.05
CA HIS A 64 4.18 -0.95 -13.27
C HIS A 64 3.43 -1.45 -14.52
N ILE A 65 3.09 -2.74 -14.55
CA ILE A 65 2.36 -3.37 -15.66
C ILE A 65 0.86 -3.03 -15.59
N VAL A 66 0.31 -2.92 -14.38
CA VAL A 66 -1.10 -2.57 -14.15
C VAL A 66 -1.30 -1.09 -14.48
N LYS A 67 -2.03 -0.79 -15.55
CA LYS A 67 -2.43 0.56 -15.98
C LYS A 67 -3.94 0.75 -15.84
#